data_AF-A0A7X6CSJ2-F1
#
_entry.id   AF-A0A7X6CSJ2-F1
#
_cell.length_a   1.000
_cell.length_b   1.000
_cell.length_c   1.000
_cell.angle_alpha   90.00
_cell.angle_beta   90.00
_cell.angle_gamma   90.00
#
_symmetry.space_group_name_H-M   'P 1'
#
loop_
_entity.id
_entity.type
_entity.pdbx_description
1 polymer ?
#
loop_
_entity_poly.entity_id
_entity_poly.type
_entity_poly.pdbx_seq_one_letter_code
_entity_poly.pdbx_strand_id
1 'polypeptide(L)'
;MNYVALDLENPNTRGNSICSLGLVFVRNGQIVDRSYSLINPEDRFDRNNSRITGLSESMVRSAPTLPEYWVQLQDLVKDQPIVGHNVRYDLNVLSKSLERYSLPVPQFHYICTLELSRKLLTADSYSLNALTNQIGYRYAAHHALADAEASHVLLQYLIGTYRLVNLHAQPFTRAAVSEDKLDQKLLSHINDLFGIIQGIASDGVVDQVEVGYLRQWLDDNAKYKVYGLFARLLNELEVILADGIVTEYERQELLTLTNHSCSSRLYSEATLGIQILEGLLKGIVCNQLINEAEILNLQQWLLDHDYLSGVYPYDKIIRVVRQTLDDGRLTPEETTLLMHEFDEVLHPVKPSPGVNLRGHTFCLTGDFSCGSRSEVEALLIQQGGIKKSGVSSKLDYLFVGGLGSEAWAYGNLGGKIARAQELQEKGCPVQIISEADLSQQLLLPGQSHR
;
A
#
# COMPACT_ATOMS: atom_id res chain seq x y z
N MET A 1 21.35 16.63 35.03
CA MET A 1 20.16 16.14 34.30
C MET A 1 20.06 14.64 34.50
N ASN A 2 18.83 14.15 34.65
CA ASN A 2 18.50 12.72 34.76
C ASN A 2 17.88 12.28 33.44
N TYR A 3 18.28 11.14 32.91
CA TYR A 3 17.80 10.61 31.63
C TYR A 3 18.06 9.10 31.53
N VAL A 4 17.48 8.48 30.51
CA VAL A 4 17.74 7.08 30.13
C VAL A 4 18.38 7.09 28.76
N ALA A 5 19.58 6.55 28.61
CA ALA A 5 20.12 6.27 27.28
C ALA A 5 19.56 4.93 26.77
N LEU A 6 19.09 4.92 25.53
CA LEU A 6 18.36 3.81 24.92
C LEU A 6 18.89 3.55 23.53
N ASP A 7 19.04 2.27 23.21
CA ASP A 7 19.27 1.76 21.87
C ASP A 7 18.59 0.39 21.76
N LEU A 8 18.20 -0.02 20.55
CA LEU A 8 17.53 -1.28 20.31
C LEU A 8 17.96 -1.89 18.98
N GLU A 9 17.74 -3.19 18.84
CA GLU A 9 17.91 -3.88 17.57
C GLU A 9 16.57 -4.50 17.13
N ASN A 10 16.29 -4.43 15.84
CA ASN A 10 15.09 -5.03 15.23
C ASN A 10 15.46 -6.21 14.31
N PRO A 11 14.67 -7.31 14.35
CA PRO A 11 15.03 -8.55 13.67
C PRO A 11 14.87 -8.46 12.14
N ASN A 12 14.05 -7.53 11.64
CA ASN A 12 13.73 -7.39 10.23
C ASN A 12 13.43 -5.94 9.82
N THR A 13 13.37 -5.71 8.52
CA THR A 13 13.19 -4.38 7.90
C THR A 13 11.82 -3.72 8.14
N ARG A 14 10.80 -4.43 8.65
CA ARG A 14 9.48 -3.84 8.98
C ARG A 14 9.59 -2.81 10.11
N GLY A 15 10.56 -2.99 11.02
CA GLY A 15 10.82 -2.07 12.12
C GLY A 15 9.61 -1.87 13.03
N ASN A 16 8.87 -2.95 13.30
CA ASN A 16 7.69 -2.99 14.17
C ASN A 16 7.79 -4.12 15.23
N SER A 17 8.98 -4.65 15.44
CA SER A 17 9.35 -5.60 16.49
C SER A 17 10.79 -5.35 16.92
N ILE A 18 11.15 -5.78 18.12
CA ILE A 18 12.53 -5.65 18.66
C ILE A 18 13.03 -6.99 19.15
N CYS A 19 14.30 -7.28 18.90
CA CYS A 19 14.96 -8.51 19.33
C CYS A 19 16.04 -8.29 20.41
N SER A 20 16.37 -7.04 20.70
CA SER A 20 17.27 -6.64 21.79
C SER A 20 16.96 -5.21 22.23
N LEU A 21 17.01 -4.94 23.52
CA LEU A 21 16.81 -3.60 24.10
C LEU A 21 17.86 -3.33 25.17
N GLY A 22 18.59 -2.22 25.02
CA GLY A 22 19.59 -1.74 25.98
C GLY A 22 19.17 -0.41 26.61
N LEU A 23 19.23 -0.34 27.93
CA LEU A 23 18.91 0.85 28.71
C LEU A 23 20.02 1.17 29.71
N VAL A 24 20.40 2.44 29.77
CA VAL A 24 21.40 2.96 30.71
C VAL A 24 20.77 4.11 31.48
N PHE A 25 20.60 3.92 32.79
CA PHE A 25 19.98 4.91 33.66
C PHE A 25 21.04 5.88 34.17
N VAL A 26 20.83 7.17 33.92
CA VAL A 26 21.81 8.21 34.23
C VAL A 26 21.21 9.22 35.21
N ARG A 27 21.96 9.53 36.27
CA ARG A 27 21.65 10.56 37.25
C ARG A 27 22.84 11.48 37.42
N ASN A 28 22.62 12.78 37.26
CA ASN A 28 23.67 13.79 37.39
C ASN A 28 24.95 13.49 36.57
N GLY A 29 24.77 12.97 35.35
CA GLY A 29 25.88 12.62 34.45
C GLY A 29 26.59 11.31 34.77
N GLN A 30 26.18 10.58 35.81
CA GLN A 30 26.74 9.28 36.18
C GLN A 30 25.75 8.16 35.87
N ILE A 31 26.25 7.03 35.37
CA ILE A 31 25.46 5.81 35.18
C ILE A 31 25.17 5.22 36.56
N VAL A 32 23.89 5.07 36.90
CA VAL A 32 23.45 4.49 38.17
C VAL A 32 22.95 3.06 38.02
N ASP A 33 22.48 2.67 36.84
CA ASP A 33 21.99 1.32 36.58
C ASP A 33 22.00 0.99 35.08
N ARG A 34 21.91 -0.30 34.74
CA ARG A 34 21.88 -0.85 33.39
C ARG A 34 20.86 -1.95 33.28
N SER A 35 20.12 -1.98 32.18
CA SER A 35 19.19 -3.05 31.87
C SER A 35 19.36 -3.47 30.42
N TYR A 36 19.44 -4.77 30.19
CA TYR A 36 19.60 -5.35 28.87
C TYR A 36 18.85 -6.67 28.80
N SER A 37 18.14 -6.89 27.70
CA SER A 37 17.57 -8.19 27.40
C SER A 37 17.56 -8.42 25.90
N LEU A 38 17.86 -9.67 25.52
CA LEU A 38 17.30 -10.22 24.30
C LEU A 38 15.79 -10.29 24.46
N ILE A 39 15.08 -10.13 23.36
CA ILE A 39 13.63 -10.14 23.34
C ILE A 39 13.22 -11.11 22.25
N ASN A 40 12.30 -12.03 22.55
CA ASN A 40 11.65 -12.81 21.53
C ASN A 40 10.67 -11.88 20.79
N PRO A 41 10.94 -11.52 19.52
CA PRO A 41 10.10 -10.58 18.79
C PRO A 41 8.79 -11.21 18.30
N GLU A 42 8.65 -12.55 18.43
CA GLU A 42 7.58 -13.34 17.80
C GLU A 42 7.46 -12.99 16.31
N ASP A 43 8.60 -12.84 15.65
CA ASP A 43 8.73 -12.30 14.30
C ASP A 43 9.93 -12.92 13.58
N ARG A 44 9.95 -12.80 12.26
CA ARG A 44 11.04 -13.32 11.43
C ARG A 44 12.32 -12.50 11.60
N PHE A 45 13.45 -13.13 11.30
CA PHE A 45 14.76 -12.50 11.21
C PHE A 45 15.18 -12.36 9.75
N ASP A 46 15.35 -11.13 9.28
CA ASP A 46 15.92 -10.87 7.95
C ASP A 46 17.43 -11.13 7.99
N ARG A 47 17.99 -11.74 6.94
CA ARG A 47 19.41 -12.09 6.87
C ARG A 47 20.32 -10.87 7.04
N ASN A 48 19.95 -9.71 6.50
CA ASN A 48 20.77 -8.51 6.58
C ASN A 48 20.80 -7.93 8.01
N ASN A 49 19.66 -7.85 8.70
CA ASN A 49 19.60 -7.44 10.10
C ASN A 49 20.40 -8.40 10.99
N SER A 50 20.25 -9.70 10.78
CA SER A 50 20.99 -10.72 11.52
C SER A 50 22.50 -10.62 11.30
N ARG A 51 22.95 -10.26 10.09
CA ARG A 51 24.37 -10.04 9.79
C ARG A 51 24.94 -8.80 10.48
N ILE A 52 24.16 -7.73 10.59
CA ILE A 52 24.59 -6.47 11.21
C ILE A 52 24.67 -6.62 12.74
N THR A 53 23.61 -7.16 13.32
CA THR A 53 23.43 -7.26 14.78
C THR A 53 24.06 -8.51 15.39
N GLY A 54 24.31 -9.53 14.58
CA GLY A 54 24.73 -10.86 15.03
C GLY A 54 23.62 -11.66 15.71
N LEU A 55 22.39 -11.13 15.80
CA LEU A 55 21.27 -11.79 16.46
C LEU A 55 20.53 -12.72 15.49
N SER A 56 20.08 -13.86 16.01
CA SER A 56 19.31 -14.84 15.25
C SER A 56 18.11 -15.35 16.05
N GLU A 57 17.14 -15.93 15.35
CA GLU A 57 15.93 -16.48 15.95
C GLU A 57 16.24 -17.51 17.05
N SER A 58 17.28 -18.34 16.86
CA SER A 58 17.67 -19.36 17.84
C SER A 58 18.18 -18.76 19.15
N MET A 59 18.79 -17.57 19.11
CA MET A 59 19.32 -16.89 20.29
C MET A 59 18.21 -16.27 21.15
N VAL A 60 17.12 -15.83 20.52
CA VAL A 60 16.02 -15.14 21.21
C VAL A 60 14.85 -16.06 21.55
N ARG A 61 14.85 -17.31 21.08
CA ARG A 61 13.74 -18.25 21.22
C ARG A 61 13.26 -18.44 22.67
N SER A 62 14.17 -18.46 23.63
CA SER A 62 13.87 -18.60 25.06
C SER A 62 13.92 -17.27 25.83
N ALA A 63 14.09 -16.14 25.13
CA ALA A 63 14.08 -14.82 25.72
C ALA A 63 12.62 -14.37 25.99
N PRO A 64 12.40 -13.44 26.94
CA PRO A 64 11.06 -12.90 27.18
C PRO A 64 10.52 -12.18 25.94
N THR A 65 9.21 -12.18 25.78
CA THR A 65 8.52 -11.33 24.80
C THR A 65 8.56 -9.86 25.23
N LEU A 66 8.26 -8.94 24.30
CA LEU A 66 8.22 -7.52 24.62
C LEU A 66 7.23 -7.20 25.76
N PRO A 67 5.99 -7.72 25.80
CA PRO A 67 5.08 -7.46 26.92
C PRO A 67 5.65 -7.88 28.28
N GLU A 68 6.26 -9.07 28.36
CA GLU A 68 6.82 -9.60 29.61
C GLU A 68 7.97 -8.72 30.14
N TYR A 69 8.80 -8.22 29.24
CA TYR A 69 9.94 -7.37 29.60
C TYR A 69 9.51 -5.92 29.85
N TRP A 70 8.60 -5.38 29.02
CA TRP A 70 8.17 -3.98 29.08
C TRP A 70 7.45 -3.62 30.37
N VAL A 71 6.68 -4.56 30.95
CA VAL A 71 5.97 -4.36 32.22
C VAL A 71 6.92 -3.88 33.33
N GLN A 72 8.16 -4.36 33.33
CA GLN A 72 9.17 -4.02 34.34
C GLN A 72 9.86 -2.67 34.09
N LEU A 73 9.80 -2.17 32.84
CA LEU A 73 10.57 -1.01 32.38
C LEU A 73 9.73 0.25 32.20
N GLN A 74 8.44 0.12 31.91
CA GLN A 74 7.58 1.23 31.52
C GLN A 74 7.64 2.41 32.49
N ASP A 75 7.63 2.15 33.80
CA ASP A 75 7.65 3.20 34.84
C ASP A 75 9.02 3.86 34.99
N LEU A 76 10.09 3.15 34.62
CA LEU A 76 11.46 3.68 34.65
C LEU A 76 11.76 4.57 33.43
N VAL A 77 11.02 4.37 32.33
CA VAL A 77 11.24 5.04 31.04
C VAL A 77 10.28 6.22 30.83
N LYS A 78 9.00 6.11 31.21
CA LYS A 78 7.92 7.03 30.80
C LYS A 78 8.14 8.51 31.18
N ASP A 79 8.76 8.78 32.33
CA ASP A 79 8.92 10.13 32.88
C ASP A 79 10.35 10.68 32.74
N GLN A 80 11.18 10.03 31.93
CA GLN A 80 12.58 10.41 31.74
C GLN A 80 12.86 10.81 30.28
N PRO A 81 13.69 11.84 30.05
CA PRO A 81 14.25 12.09 28.73
C PRO A 81 15.02 10.87 28.23
N ILE A 82 14.80 10.51 26.96
CA ILE A 82 15.49 9.43 26.27
C ILE A 82 16.67 10.00 25.48
N VAL A 83 17.85 9.45 25.70
CA VAL A 83 19.07 9.83 24.98
C VAL A 83 19.46 8.69 24.06
N GLY A 84 19.83 8.99 22.82
CA GLY A 84 20.37 7.98 21.93
C GLY A 84 20.94 8.60 20.66
N HIS A 85 21.59 7.78 19.85
CA HIS A 85 22.13 8.20 18.57
C HIS A 85 21.15 7.85 17.46
N ASN A 86 20.68 8.84 16.69
CA ASN A 86 19.56 8.65 15.76
C ASN A 86 18.25 8.15 16.43
N VAL A 87 18.10 8.42 17.73
CA VAL A 87 17.07 7.85 18.65
C VAL A 87 15.61 7.96 18.20
N ARG A 88 15.31 8.84 17.23
CA ARG A 88 13.96 8.92 16.64
C ARG A 88 13.57 7.63 15.93
N TYR A 89 14.54 6.94 15.33
CA TYR A 89 14.32 5.65 14.70
C TYR A 89 13.92 4.61 15.75
N ASP A 90 14.71 4.50 16.82
CA ASP A 90 14.49 3.57 17.94
C ASP A 90 13.13 3.80 18.60
N LEU A 91 12.81 5.05 18.92
CA LEU A 91 11.52 5.40 19.51
C LEU A 91 10.34 5.06 18.60
N ASN A 92 10.51 5.18 17.28
CA ASN A 92 9.48 4.77 16.32
C ASN A 92 9.31 3.24 16.26
N VAL A 93 10.42 2.48 16.26
CA VAL A 93 10.37 1.01 16.30
C VAL A 93 9.75 0.53 17.62
N LEU A 94 10.16 1.09 18.76
CA LEU A 94 9.62 0.78 20.07
C LEU A 94 8.11 1.07 20.13
N SER A 95 7.68 2.25 19.65
CA SER A 95 6.26 2.62 19.63
C SER A 95 5.42 1.63 18.81
N LYS A 96 5.87 1.30 17.60
CA LYS A 96 5.20 0.29 16.75
C LYS A 96 5.18 -1.09 17.39
N SER A 97 6.25 -1.47 18.08
CA SER A 97 6.36 -2.76 18.75
C SER A 97 5.38 -2.85 19.92
N LEU A 98 5.23 -1.77 20.70
CA LEU A 98 4.22 -1.71 21.77
C LEU A 98 2.79 -1.77 21.22
N GLU A 99 2.51 -1.03 20.14
CA GLU A 99 1.21 -1.06 19.46
C GLU A 99 0.85 -2.45 18.92
N ARG A 100 1.83 -3.20 18.41
CA ARG A 100 1.64 -4.59 17.95
C ARG A 100 1.07 -5.49 19.04
N TYR A 101 1.41 -5.23 20.30
CA TYR A 101 0.87 -5.95 21.46
C TYR A 101 -0.30 -5.24 22.15
N SER A 102 -0.86 -4.19 21.52
CA SER A 102 -1.90 -3.34 22.11
C SER A 102 -1.51 -2.74 23.46
N LEU A 103 -0.21 -2.48 23.67
CA LEU A 103 0.31 -1.85 24.88
C LEU A 103 0.27 -0.32 24.75
N PRO A 104 0.04 0.42 25.86
CA PRO A 104 0.09 1.87 25.85
C PRO A 104 1.48 2.38 25.43
N VAL A 105 1.50 3.30 24.46
CA VAL A 105 2.74 4.00 24.06
C VAL A 105 2.88 5.27 24.91
N PRO A 106 3.94 5.41 25.72
CA PRO A 106 4.15 6.62 26.51
C PRO A 106 4.58 7.80 25.63
N GLN A 107 4.27 9.02 26.06
CA GLN A 107 4.74 10.23 25.41
C GLN A 107 6.24 10.44 25.70
N PHE A 108 7.09 10.03 24.76
CA PHE A 108 8.53 10.19 24.91
C PHE A 108 8.97 11.66 24.74
N HIS A 109 10.04 12.01 25.45
CA HIS A 109 10.86 13.19 25.18
C HIS A 109 12.28 12.71 24.92
N TYR A 110 12.98 13.29 23.96
CA TYR A 110 14.28 12.77 23.52
C TYR A 110 15.35 13.84 23.31
N ILE A 111 16.61 13.39 23.37
CA ILE A 111 17.79 14.13 22.97
C ILE A 111 18.57 13.22 22.01
N CYS A 112 18.69 13.65 20.76
CA CYS A 112 19.40 12.89 19.73
C CYS A 112 20.86 13.35 19.62
N THR A 113 21.80 12.47 19.93
CA THR A 113 23.24 12.79 19.88
C THR A 113 23.74 12.99 18.46
N LEU A 114 23.13 12.34 17.46
CA LEU A 114 23.41 12.59 16.04
C LEU A 114 23.05 14.02 15.63
N GLU A 115 21.85 14.48 15.99
CA GLU A 115 21.39 15.84 15.68
C GLU A 115 22.26 16.89 16.38
N LEU A 116 22.62 16.65 17.65
CA LEU A 116 23.54 17.53 18.37
C LEU A 116 24.93 17.54 17.73
N SER A 117 25.46 16.37 17.38
CA SER A 117 26.78 16.25 16.76
C SER A 117 26.84 16.98 15.43
N ARG A 118 25.82 16.85 14.57
CA ARG A 118 25.74 17.58 13.30
C ARG A 118 25.68 19.10 13.45
N LYS A 119 25.18 19.59 14.60
CA LYS A 119 25.11 21.03 14.90
C LYS A 119 26.42 21.58 15.48
N LEU A 120 27.16 20.75 16.21
CA LEU A 120 28.30 21.19 17.05
C LEU A 120 29.67 20.79 16.48
N LEU A 121 29.73 19.65 15.79
CA LEU A 121 30.96 19.06 15.27
C LEU A 121 31.03 19.26 13.76
N THR A 122 32.26 19.26 13.24
CA THR A 122 32.56 19.05 11.82
C THR A 122 33.30 17.73 11.70
N ALA A 123 32.68 16.71 11.10
CA ALA A 123 33.25 15.38 10.94
C ALA A 123 32.94 14.79 9.56
N ASP A 124 33.83 13.93 9.05
CA ASP A 124 33.63 13.22 7.78
C ASP A 124 32.52 12.16 7.86
N SER A 125 32.32 11.59 9.05
CA SER A 125 31.24 10.66 9.37
C SER A 125 30.64 11.01 10.72
N TYR A 126 29.32 10.94 10.79
CA TYR A 126 28.56 11.17 12.02
C TYR A 126 27.98 9.87 12.59
N SER A 127 28.45 8.69 12.15
CA SER A 127 28.05 7.45 12.82
C SER A 127 28.54 7.43 14.26
N LEU A 128 27.79 6.79 15.16
CA LEU A 128 28.12 6.72 16.58
C LEU A 128 29.55 6.24 16.80
N ASN A 129 29.91 5.11 16.21
CA ASN A 129 31.26 4.54 16.27
C ASN A 129 32.34 5.50 15.75
N ALA A 130 32.10 6.23 14.65
CA ALA A 130 33.09 7.19 14.13
C ALA A 130 33.33 8.34 15.12
N LEU A 131 32.26 8.92 15.67
CA LEU A 131 32.34 10.03 16.61
C LEU A 131 32.94 9.61 17.95
N THR A 132 32.57 8.44 18.48
CA THR A 132 33.13 7.95 19.75
C THR A 132 34.61 7.59 19.60
N ASN A 133 35.03 7.04 18.46
CA ASN A 133 36.44 6.76 18.18
C ASN A 133 37.29 8.04 18.15
N GLN A 134 36.76 9.14 17.61
CA GLN A 134 37.46 10.44 17.59
C GLN A 134 37.73 10.98 19.00
N ILE A 135 36.85 10.68 19.96
CA ILE A 135 36.99 11.09 21.36
C ILE A 135 37.66 10.02 22.23
N GLY A 136 38.22 8.96 21.62
CA GLY A 136 38.97 7.91 22.31
C GLY A 136 38.11 6.82 22.97
N TYR A 137 36.81 6.74 22.67
CA TYR A 137 35.91 5.71 23.20
C TYR A 137 35.62 4.64 22.14
N ARG A 138 36.11 3.42 22.38
CA ARG A 138 35.89 2.24 21.54
C ARG A 138 34.96 1.26 22.24
N TYR A 139 34.03 0.68 21.51
CA TYR A 139 33.05 -0.26 22.04
C TYR A 139 32.63 -1.27 20.97
N ALA A 140 31.90 -2.32 21.38
CA ALA A 140 31.32 -3.28 20.45
C ALA A 140 30.04 -2.69 19.85
N ALA A 141 30.12 -2.21 18.60
CA ALA A 141 28.97 -1.68 17.88
C ALA A 141 27.95 -2.77 17.53
N HIS A 142 26.69 -2.37 17.36
CA HIS A 142 25.55 -3.25 17.07
C HIS A 142 25.19 -4.18 18.24
N HIS A 143 25.44 -3.69 19.45
CA HIS A 143 24.99 -4.31 20.69
C HIS A 143 24.26 -3.24 21.48
N ALA A 144 22.92 -3.33 21.54
CA ALA A 144 22.03 -2.30 22.08
C ALA A 144 22.52 -1.65 23.39
N LEU A 145 22.95 -2.43 24.41
CA LEU A 145 23.45 -1.81 25.64
C LEU A 145 24.73 -0.98 25.43
N ALA A 146 25.64 -1.46 24.58
CA ALA A 146 26.92 -0.81 24.33
C ALA A 146 26.73 0.46 23.48
N ASP A 147 25.81 0.45 22.51
CA ASP A 147 25.41 1.62 21.74
C ASP A 147 24.68 2.67 22.60
N ALA A 148 23.85 2.24 23.56
CA ALA A 148 23.24 3.14 24.55
C ALA A 148 24.32 3.80 25.45
N GLU A 149 25.31 3.05 25.93
CA GLU A 149 26.44 3.60 26.69
C GLU A 149 27.29 4.56 25.86
N ALA A 150 27.60 4.18 24.62
CA ALA A 150 28.34 5.01 23.68
C ALA A 150 27.61 6.34 23.41
N SER A 151 26.29 6.30 23.27
CA SER A 151 25.44 7.49 23.14
C SER A 151 25.52 8.39 24.39
N HIS A 152 25.51 7.80 25.59
CA HIS A 152 25.72 8.54 26.84
C HIS A 152 27.10 9.22 26.87
N VAL A 153 28.17 8.50 26.55
CA VAL A 153 29.54 9.03 26.53
C VAL A 153 29.66 10.18 25.55
N LEU A 154 29.14 10.02 24.33
CA LEU A 154 29.12 11.08 23.32
C LEU A 154 28.37 12.31 23.82
N LEU A 155 27.22 12.13 24.47
CA LEU A 155 26.47 13.26 25.03
C LEU A 155 27.28 14.00 26.12
N GLN A 156 27.91 13.28 27.05
CA GLN A 156 28.73 13.89 28.10
C GLN A 156 29.91 14.67 27.51
N TYR A 157 30.55 14.12 26.48
CA TYR A 157 31.60 14.84 25.74
C TYR A 157 31.08 16.13 25.10
N LEU A 158 29.93 16.10 24.43
CA LEU A 158 29.34 17.28 23.80
C LEU A 158 28.96 18.34 24.85
N ILE A 159 28.36 17.93 25.98
CA ILE A 159 28.02 18.83 27.09
C ILE A 159 29.27 19.50 27.66
N GLY A 160 30.32 18.72 27.95
CA GLY A 160 31.56 19.24 28.54
C GLY A 160 32.33 20.17 27.59
N THR A 161 32.51 19.75 26.34
CA THR A 161 33.29 20.48 25.33
C THR A 161 32.61 21.79 24.93
N TYR A 162 31.29 21.78 24.72
CA TYR A 162 30.52 22.94 24.25
C TYR A 162 29.79 23.69 25.37
N ARG A 163 29.99 23.29 26.64
CA ARG A 163 29.37 23.90 27.84
C ARG A 163 27.86 24.08 27.69
N LEU A 164 27.15 23.04 27.28
CA LEU A 164 25.72 23.08 27.06
C LEU A 164 24.97 23.20 28.41
N VAL A 165 24.46 24.40 28.72
CA VAL A 165 23.80 24.71 30.01
C VAL A 165 22.28 24.48 30.00
N ASN A 166 21.64 24.47 28.82
CA ASN A 166 20.18 24.37 28.65
C ASN A 166 19.80 23.29 27.65
N LEU A 167 20.18 22.04 27.96
CA LEU A 167 19.83 20.91 27.11
C LEU A 167 18.37 20.51 27.36
N HIS A 168 17.49 20.87 26.42
CA HIS A 168 16.06 20.55 26.49
C HIS A 168 15.73 19.33 25.65
N ALA A 169 15.10 18.34 26.28
CA ALA A 169 14.53 17.21 25.56
C ALA A 169 13.34 17.67 24.71
N GLN A 170 13.30 17.22 23.46
CA GLN A 170 12.22 17.53 22.52
C GLN A 170 11.11 16.49 22.66
N PRO A 171 9.82 16.87 22.58
CA PRO A 171 8.76 15.88 22.52
C PRO A 171 8.96 15.01 21.28
N PHE A 172 8.90 13.70 21.46
CA PHE A 172 8.82 12.77 20.35
C PHE A 172 7.39 12.81 19.82
N THR A 173 7.21 13.49 18.70
CA THR A 173 6.05 13.26 17.86
C THR A 173 6.46 12.15 16.91
N ARG A 174 5.83 10.97 17.05
CA ARG A 174 5.85 10.00 15.95
C ARG A 174 5.44 10.80 14.73
N ALA A 175 6.27 10.82 13.68
CA ALA A 175 5.78 11.36 12.43
C ALA A 175 4.45 10.65 12.22
N ALA A 176 3.33 11.39 12.26
CA ALA A 176 2.13 10.91 11.62
C ALA A 176 2.66 10.33 10.31
N VAL A 177 2.29 9.08 9.98
CA VAL A 177 2.47 8.61 8.61
C VAL A 177 2.17 9.85 7.79
N SER A 178 3.20 10.37 7.12
CA SER A 178 3.02 11.55 6.30
C SER A 178 1.72 11.23 5.61
N GLU A 179 0.69 12.04 5.78
CA GLU A 179 -0.22 12.21 4.68
C GLU A 179 0.67 12.83 3.58
N ASP A 180 1.63 12.05 3.06
CA ASP A 180 1.78 11.86 1.65
C ASP A 180 0.33 11.74 1.28
N LYS A 181 -0.19 12.82 0.70
CA LYS A 181 -1.39 12.73 -0.09
C LYS A 181 -1.06 11.59 -1.02
N LEU A 182 -1.45 10.38 -0.63
CA LEU A 182 -1.40 9.24 -1.49
C LEU A 182 -2.29 9.72 -2.61
N ASP A 183 -1.68 9.99 -3.75
CA ASP A 183 -2.38 10.52 -4.90
C ASP A 183 -3.65 9.67 -5.04
N GLN A 184 -4.80 10.32 -5.27
CA GLN A 184 -6.06 9.58 -5.47
C GLN A 184 -5.86 8.46 -6.50
N LYS A 185 -5.01 8.70 -7.50
CA LYS A 185 -4.58 7.70 -8.46
C LYS A 185 -3.87 6.50 -7.81
N LEU A 186 -2.88 6.73 -6.94
CA LEU A 186 -2.15 5.69 -6.20
C LEU A 186 -3.06 4.85 -5.29
N LEU A 187 -4.02 5.48 -4.59
CA LEU A 187 -5.00 4.75 -3.78
C LEU A 187 -5.85 3.81 -4.62
N SER A 188 -6.29 4.28 -5.79
CA SER A 188 -7.10 3.50 -6.70
C SER A 188 -6.36 2.26 -7.23
N HIS A 189 -5.03 2.33 -7.41
CA HIS A 189 -4.19 1.19 -7.77
C HIS A 189 -4.07 0.18 -6.62
N ILE A 190 -3.93 0.65 -5.36
CA ILE A 190 -3.87 -0.24 -4.20
C ILE A 190 -5.17 -1.02 -4.02
N ASN A 191 -6.33 -0.35 -4.18
CA ASN A 191 -7.64 -1.00 -4.04
C ASN A 191 -7.89 -2.02 -5.16
N ASP A 192 -7.47 -1.70 -6.38
CA ASP A 192 -7.50 -2.62 -7.52
C ASP A 192 -6.66 -3.87 -7.22
N LEU A 193 -5.41 -3.72 -6.76
CA LEU A 193 -4.56 -4.84 -6.36
C LEU A 193 -5.19 -5.67 -5.23
N PHE A 194 -5.80 -5.02 -4.24
CA PHE A 194 -6.51 -5.71 -3.16
C PHE A 194 -7.59 -6.63 -3.71
N GLY A 195 -8.46 -6.12 -4.59
CA GLY A 195 -9.51 -6.94 -5.20
C GLY A 195 -8.94 -8.07 -6.04
N ILE A 196 -7.92 -7.81 -6.88
CA ILE A 196 -7.26 -8.83 -7.72
C ILE A 196 -6.74 -9.97 -6.85
N ILE A 197 -6.00 -9.64 -5.78
CA ILE A 197 -5.46 -10.64 -4.86
C ILE A 197 -6.58 -11.44 -4.20
N GLN A 198 -7.65 -10.79 -3.74
CA GLN A 198 -8.77 -11.49 -3.11
C GLN A 198 -9.48 -12.44 -4.08
N GLY A 199 -9.61 -12.05 -5.36
CA GLY A 199 -10.22 -12.88 -6.39
C GLY A 199 -9.36 -14.11 -6.71
N ILE A 200 -8.09 -13.86 -7.05
CA ILE A 200 -7.10 -14.91 -7.38
C ILE A 200 -6.89 -15.88 -6.22
N ALA A 201 -6.79 -15.39 -4.99
CA ALA A 201 -6.51 -16.25 -3.84
C ALA A 201 -7.78 -16.91 -3.26
N SER A 202 -8.96 -16.71 -3.86
CA SER A 202 -10.25 -17.10 -3.28
C SER A 202 -10.45 -18.61 -3.21
N ASP A 203 -10.04 -19.34 -4.24
CA ASP A 203 -10.19 -20.81 -4.31
C ASP A 203 -9.09 -21.57 -3.55
N GLY A 204 -8.09 -20.84 -3.04
CA GLY A 204 -6.98 -21.37 -2.26
C GLY A 204 -5.79 -21.87 -3.09
N VAL A 205 -5.80 -21.72 -4.42
CA VAL A 205 -4.69 -22.14 -5.30
C VAL A 205 -4.37 -21.02 -6.27
N VAL A 206 -3.12 -20.56 -6.29
CA VAL A 206 -2.69 -19.51 -7.22
C VAL A 206 -1.85 -20.12 -8.35
N ASP A 207 -2.37 -20.12 -9.57
CA ASP A 207 -1.78 -20.77 -10.74
C ASP A 207 -0.81 -19.88 -11.55
N GLN A 208 -0.24 -20.43 -12.63
CA GLN A 208 0.73 -19.70 -13.47
C GLN A 208 0.12 -18.54 -14.27
N VAL A 209 -1.17 -18.63 -14.63
CA VAL A 209 -1.88 -17.57 -15.34
C VAL A 209 -2.12 -16.40 -14.39
N GLU A 210 -2.53 -16.69 -13.17
CA GLU A 210 -2.75 -15.72 -12.10
C GLU A 210 -1.45 -15.04 -11.63
N VAL A 211 -0.37 -15.80 -11.48
CA VAL A 211 0.97 -15.26 -11.24
C VAL A 211 1.40 -14.33 -12.39
N GLY A 212 1.14 -14.74 -13.64
CA GLY A 212 1.39 -13.91 -14.81
C GLY A 212 0.62 -12.60 -14.77
N TYR A 213 -0.65 -12.66 -14.35
CA TYR A 213 -1.52 -11.49 -14.20
C TYR A 213 -1.01 -10.50 -13.14
N LEU A 214 -0.59 -11.00 -11.97
CA LEU A 214 0.00 -10.16 -10.91
C LEU A 214 1.34 -9.54 -11.32
N ARG A 215 2.17 -10.25 -12.10
CA ARG A 215 3.43 -9.71 -12.63
C ARG A 215 3.18 -8.60 -13.64
N GLN A 216 2.22 -8.77 -14.54
CA GLN A 216 1.86 -7.72 -15.49
C GLN A 216 1.32 -6.48 -14.75
N TRP A 217 0.49 -6.67 -13.72
CA TRP A 217 0.06 -5.58 -12.85
C TRP A 217 1.25 -4.87 -12.19
N LEU A 218 2.23 -5.62 -11.68
CA LEU A 218 3.46 -5.08 -11.08
C LEU A 218 4.22 -4.19 -12.07
N ASP A 219 4.40 -4.66 -13.30
CA ASP A 219 5.14 -3.96 -14.36
C ASP A 219 4.44 -2.65 -14.77
N ASP A 220 3.13 -2.68 -14.97
CA ASP A 220 2.32 -1.50 -15.31
C ASP A 220 2.38 -0.39 -14.24
N ASN A 221 2.60 -0.81 -13.00
CA ASN A 221 2.67 0.04 -11.82
C ASN A 221 4.11 0.34 -11.36
N ALA A 222 5.15 -0.19 -12.03
CA ALA A 222 6.55 -0.03 -11.64
C ALA A 222 7.00 1.44 -11.59
N LYS A 223 6.41 2.32 -12.43
CA LYS A 223 6.64 3.77 -12.43
C LYS A 223 6.34 4.45 -11.08
N TYR A 224 5.53 3.82 -10.24
CA TYR A 224 5.16 4.33 -8.92
C TYR A 224 6.12 3.89 -7.80
N LYS A 225 7.18 3.13 -8.09
CA LYS A 225 8.27 2.81 -7.14
C LYS A 225 8.96 4.05 -6.54
N VAL A 226 8.75 5.23 -7.13
CA VAL A 226 9.26 6.51 -6.59
C VAL A 226 8.58 6.90 -5.26
N TYR A 227 7.38 6.39 -4.99
CA TYR A 227 6.61 6.70 -3.79
C TYR A 227 6.89 5.67 -2.70
N GLY A 228 7.43 6.08 -1.55
CA GLY A 228 7.95 5.16 -0.54
C GLY A 228 6.94 4.17 0.06
N LEU A 229 5.67 4.55 0.17
CA LEU A 229 4.60 3.62 0.61
C LEU A 229 4.32 2.56 -0.46
N PHE A 230 4.17 2.99 -1.72
CA PHE A 230 3.85 2.11 -2.84
C PHE A 230 5.03 1.22 -3.23
N ALA A 231 6.27 1.73 -3.13
CA ALA A 231 7.50 0.98 -3.38
C ALA A 231 7.62 -0.25 -2.48
N ARG A 232 7.21 -0.14 -1.20
CA ARG A 232 7.24 -1.28 -0.27
C ARG A 232 6.30 -2.38 -0.72
N LEU A 233 5.07 -2.02 -1.09
CA LEU A 233 4.07 -2.95 -1.61
C LEU A 233 4.54 -3.64 -2.90
N LEU A 234 5.10 -2.88 -3.85
CA LEU A 234 5.62 -3.44 -5.09
C LEU A 234 6.80 -4.40 -4.84
N ASN A 235 7.71 -4.04 -3.93
CA ASN A 235 8.85 -4.90 -3.62
C ASN A 235 8.42 -6.19 -2.91
N GLU A 236 7.42 -6.14 -2.02
CA GLU A 236 6.88 -7.33 -1.37
C GLU A 236 6.18 -8.24 -2.39
N LEU A 237 5.39 -7.67 -3.31
CA LEU A 237 4.78 -8.42 -4.41
C LEU A 237 5.84 -9.05 -5.34
N GLU A 238 6.90 -8.32 -5.68
CA GLU A 238 8.01 -8.80 -6.52
C GLU A 238 8.75 -9.99 -5.87
N VAL A 239 8.88 -10.00 -4.54
CA VAL A 239 9.47 -11.12 -3.79
C VAL A 239 8.58 -12.35 -3.85
N ILE A 240 7.28 -12.19 -3.62
CA ILE A 240 6.31 -13.30 -3.66
C ILE A 240 6.26 -13.93 -5.05
N LEU A 241 6.33 -13.11 -6.11
CA LEU A 241 6.21 -13.58 -7.49
C LEU A 241 7.57 -14.02 -8.09
N ALA A 242 8.66 -14.04 -7.32
CA ALA A 242 10.02 -14.14 -7.87
C ALA A 242 10.30 -15.48 -8.56
N ASP A 243 9.89 -16.60 -7.97
CA ASP A 243 10.09 -17.94 -8.51
C ASP A 243 8.94 -18.39 -9.45
N GLY A 244 7.86 -17.62 -9.48
CA GLY A 244 6.67 -17.88 -10.27
C GLY A 244 5.76 -18.94 -9.70
N ILE A 245 5.98 -19.40 -8.46
CA ILE A 245 5.15 -20.40 -7.79
C ILE A 245 4.66 -19.76 -6.50
N VAL A 246 3.36 -19.52 -6.39
CA VAL A 246 2.77 -18.99 -5.15
C VAL A 246 2.38 -20.16 -4.26
N THR A 247 3.16 -20.38 -3.20
CA THR A 247 2.84 -21.36 -2.16
C THR A 247 1.67 -20.90 -1.29
N GLU A 248 1.08 -21.80 -0.49
CA GLU A 248 0.04 -21.42 0.49
C GLU A 248 0.54 -20.34 1.46
N TYR A 249 1.83 -20.35 1.83
CA TYR A 249 2.41 -19.30 2.67
C TYR A 249 2.43 -17.95 1.95
N GLU A 250 2.94 -17.92 0.71
CA GLU A 250 2.95 -16.71 -0.12
C GLU A 250 1.55 -16.22 -0.47
N ARG A 251 0.58 -17.11 -0.63
CA ARG A 251 -0.84 -16.77 -0.81
C ARG A 251 -1.37 -15.99 0.39
N GLN A 252 -1.06 -16.44 1.61
CA GLN A 252 -1.42 -15.71 2.82
C GLN A 252 -0.69 -14.36 2.90
N GLU A 253 0.58 -14.30 2.49
CA GLU A 253 1.30 -13.02 2.41
C GLU A 253 0.64 -12.06 1.39
N LEU A 254 0.23 -12.55 0.20
CA LEU A 254 -0.53 -11.78 -0.79
C LEU A 254 -1.81 -11.21 -0.17
N LEU A 255 -2.64 -12.06 0.45
CA LEU A 255 -3.90 -11.64 1.08
C LEU A 255 -3.70 -10.55 2.16
N THR A 256 -2.52 -10.51 2.79
CA THR A 256 -2.19 -9.49 3.81
C THR A 256 -1.51 -8.24 3.26
N LEU A 257 -1.01 -8.28 2.02
CA LEU A 257 -0.19 -7.26 1.38
C LEU A 257 -0.86 -5.87 1.38
N THR A 258 -2.17 -5.86 1.15
CA THR A 258 -2.98 -4.65 0.94
C THR A 258 -3.87 -4.31 2.16
N ASN A 259 -4.00 -5.22 3.13
CA ASN A 259 -4.82 -5.02 4.34
C ASN A 259 -4.43 -3.80 5.18
N HIS A 260 -3.16 -3.40 5.15
CA HIS A 260 -2.66 -2.22 5.88
C HIS A 260 -2.84 -0.89 5.12
N SER A 261 -3.24 -0.93 3.85
CA SER A 261 -3.29 0.24 2.96
C SER A 261 -4.72 0.69 2.63
N CYS A 262 -5.73 -0.15 2.82
CA CYS A 262 -7.12 0.10 2.40
C CYS A 262 -7.99 0.97 3.33
N SER A 263 -7.43 1.59 4.37
CA SER A 263 -8.20 2.51 5.24
C SER A 263 -7.96 3.98 4.88
N SER A 264 -8.53 4.46 3.77
CA SER A 264 -8.47 5.88 3.40
C SER A 264 -9.87 6.53 3.46
N ARG A 265 -9.99 7.65 4.18
CA ARG A 265 -11.21 8.48 4.30
C ARG A 265 -11.49 9.36 3.07
N LEU A 266 -10.85 9.09 1.92
CA LEU A 266 -10.85 9.99 0.75
C LEU A 266 -11.90 9.65 -0.32
N TYR A 267 -12.43 8.42 -0.32
CA TYR A 267 -13.53 8.00 -1.19
C TYR A 267 -14.80 7.79 -0.36
N SER A 268 -15.97 7.89 -1.00
CA SER A 268 -17.16 7.30 -0.38
C SER A 268 -16.95 5.80 -0.25
N GLU A 269 -17.50 5.23 0.82
CA GLU A 269 -17.48 3.78 1.09
C GLU A 269 -17.96 2.97 -0.12
N ALA A 270 -18.91 3.54 -0.88
CA ALA A 270 -19.41 2.98 -2.13
C ALA A 270 -18.35 2.93 -3.25
N THR A 271 -17.61 4.01 -3.50
CA THR A 271 -16.57 4.02 -4.53
C THR A 271 -15.43 3.05 -4.21
N LEU A 272 -15.06 2.92 -2.94
CA LEU A 272 -14.10 1.92 -2.49
C LEU A 272 -14.60 0.50 -2.74
N GLY A 273 -15.83 0.20 -2.32
CA GLY A 273 -16.42 -1.14 -2.50
C GLY A 273 -16.51 -1.54 -3.98
N ILE A 274 -16.85 -0.61 -4.87
CA ILE A 274 -16.90 -0.91 -6.31
C ILE A 274 -15.50 -1.21 -6.90
N GLN A 275 -14.45 -0.49 -6.48
CA GLN A 275 -13.08 -0.80 -6.93
C GLN A 275 -12.62 -2.18 -6.47
N ILE A 276 -12.97 -2.56 -5.24
CA ILE A 276 -12.67 -3.89 -4.71
C ILE A 276 -13.43 -4.96 -5.51
N LEU A 277 -14.71 -4.74 -5.78
CA LEU A 277 -15.53 -5.64 -6.60
C LEU A 277 -14.93 -5.84 -7.99
N GLU A 278 -14.47 -4.78 -8.64
CA GLU A 278 -13.80 -4.89 -9.95
C GLU A 278 -12.53 -5.74 -9.89
N GLY A 279 -11.70 -5.54 -8.88
CA GLY A 279 -10.52 -6.36 -8.68
C GLY A 279 -10.88 -7.83 -8.45
N LEU A 280 -11.93 -8.11 -7.64
CA LEU A 280 -12.43 -9.48 -7.44
C LEU A 280 -12.81 -10.12 -8.77
N LEU A 281 -13.59 -9.43 -9.59
CA LEU A 281 -13.99 -9.92 -10.91
C LEU A 281 -12.78 -10.16 -11.81
N LYS A 282 -11.81 -9.24 -11.85
CA LYS A 282 -10.55 -9.40 -12.60
C LYS A 282 -9.82 -10.67 -12.20
N GLY A 283 -9.72 -10.94 -10.90
CA GLY A 283 -9.09 -12.14 -10.38
C GLY A 283 -9.82 -13.41 -10.83
N ILE A 284 -11.14 -13.45 -10.68
CA ILE A 284 -11.98 -14.60 -11.05
C ILE A 284 -11.94 -14.90 -12.56
N VAL A 285 -11.87 -13.90 -13.42
CA VAL A 285 -11.89 -14.13 -14.88
C VAL A 285 -10.50 -14.35 -15.49
N CYS A 286 -9.41 -14.12 -14.76
CA CYS A 286 -8.08 -14.03 -15.36
C CYS A 286 -7.60 -15.36 -15.97
N ASN A 287 -7.97 -16.49 -15.36
CA ASN A 287 -7.61 -17.83 -15.81
C ASN A 287 -8.62 -18.43 -16.81
N GLN A 288 -9.71 -17.71 -17.13
CA GLN A 288 -10.83 -18.15 -17.97
C GLN A 288 -11.57 -19.41 -17.46
N LEU A 289 -11.43 -19.74 -16.17
CA LEU A 289 -11.96 -20.94 -15.54
C LEU A 289 -12.64 -20.61 -14.21
N ILE A 290 -13.92 -20.26 -14.26
CA ILE A 290 -14.71 -19.96 -13.05
C ILE A 290 -15.10 -21.27 -12.34
N ASN A 291 -14.77 -21.36 -11.06
CA ASN A 291 -15.10 -22.48 -10.19
C ASN A 291 -16.10 -22.11 -9.08
N GLU A 292 -16.64 -23.13 -8.40
CA GLU A 292 -17.68 -22.96 -7.39
C GLU A 292 -17.18 -22.18 -6.16
N ALA A 293 -15.91 -22.35 -5.76
CA ALA A 293 -15.35 -21.67 -4.60
C ALA A 293 -15.22 -20.16 -4.85
N GLU A 294 -14.79 -19.75 -6.05
CA GLU A 294 -14.73 -18.35 -6.45
C GLU A 294 -16.11 -17.67 -6.37
N ILE A 295 -17.15 -18.33 -6.89
CA ILE A 295 -18.50 -17.77 -6.91
C ILE A 295 -19.15 -17.75 -5.53
N LEU A 296 -18.90 -18.75 -4.68
CA LEU A 296 -19.35 -18.73 -3.29
C LEU A 296 -18.66 -17.63 -2.47
N ASN A 297 -17.36 -17.43 -2.66
CA ASN A 297 -16.63 -16.35 -1.99
C ASN A 297 -17.07 -14.97 -2.49
N LEU A 298 -17.30 -14.81 -3.80
CA LEU A 298 -17.86 -13.59 -4.37
C LEU A 298 -19.28 -13.34 -3.81
N GLN A 299 -20.11 -14.38 -3.71
CA GLN A 299 -21.45 -14.26 -3.12
C GLN A 299 -21.37 -13.79 -1.67
N GLN A 300 -20.50 -14.39 -0.86
CA GLN A 300 -20.29 -14.00 0.53
C GLN A 300 -19.83 -12.54 0.63
N TRP A 301 -18.85 -12.14 -0.18
CA TRP A 301 -18.39 -10.75 -0.24
C TRP A 301 -19.53 -9.80 -0.60
N LEU A 302 -20.35 -10.12 -1.60
CA LEU A 302 -21.50 -9.30 -2.00
C LEU A 302 -22.54 -9.16 -0.88
N LEU A 303 -22.78 -10.21 -0.10
CA LEU A 303 -23.69 -10.18 1.05
C LEU A 303 -23.15 -9.31 2.19
N ASP A 304 -21.85 -9.36 2.45
CA ASP A 304 -21.18 -8.56 3.49
C ASP A 304 -21.06 -7.07 3.12
N HIS A 305 -21.32 -6.72 1.86
CA HIS A 305 -21.24 -5.35 1.32
C HIS A 305 -22.59 -4.85 0.77
N ASP A 306 -23.69 -5.18 1.44
CA ASP A 306 -25.07 -4.80 1.05
C ASP A 306 -25.31 -3.28 0.97
N TYR A 307 -24.50 -2.48 1.65
CA TYR A 307 -24.47 -1.03 1.56
C TYR A 307 -24.21 -0.50 0.14
N LEU A 308 -23.72 -1.34 -0.78
CA LEU A 308 -23.53 -1.04 -2.21
C LEU A 308 -24.81 -1.17 -3.04
N SER A 309 -25.94 -1.58 -2.45
CA SER A 309 -27.20 -1.72 -3.16
C SER A 309 -27.63 -0.41 -3.83
N GLY A 310 -28.06 -0.50 -5.10
CA GLY A 310 -28.40 0.67 -5.92
C GLY A 310 -27.21 1.24 -6.71
N VAL A 311 -26.02 0.62 -6.60
CA VAL A 311 -24.80 1.04 -7.29
C VAL A 311 -24.42 0.01 -8.36
N TYR A 312 -24.07 0.48 -9.56
CA TYR A 312 -23.52 -0.35 -10.63
C TYR A 312 -22.00 -0.49 -10.49
N PRO A 313 -21.40 -1.68 -10.73
CA PRO A 313 -22.01 -2.93 -11.20
C PRO A 313 -22.56 -3.85 -10.10
N TYR A 314 -22.48 -3.50 -8.81
CA TYR A 314 -22.89 -4.37 -7.69
C TYR A 314 -24.26 -5.05 -7.89
N ASP A 315 -25.30 -4.28 -8.23
CA ASP A 315 -26.65 -4.82 -8.44
C ASP A 315 -26.72 -5.83 -9.59
N LYS A 316 -25.91 -5.64 -10.65
CA LYS A 316 -25.81 -6.57 -11.78
C LYS A 316 -25.15 -7.87 -11.31
N ILE A 317 -24.00 -7.78 -10.65
CA ILE A 317 -23.23 -8.94 -10.22
C ILE A 317 -24.02 -9.78 -9.21
N ILE A 318 -24.60 -9.16 -8.18
CA ILE A 318 -25.35 -9.91 -7.16
C ILE A 318 -26.60 -10.59 -7.74
N ARG A 319 -27.23 -9.99 -8.75
CA ARG A 319 -28.34 -10.60 -9.47
C ARG A 319 -27.88 -11.84 -10.24
N VAL A 320 -26.81 -11.72 -11.04
CA VAL A 320 -26.29 -12.84 -11.85
C VAL A 320 -25.81 -13.96 -10.94
N VAL A 321 -24.99 -13.67 -9.92
CA VAL A 321 -24.48 -14.66 -8.97
C VAL A 321 -25.61 -15.39 -8.23
N ARG A 322 -26.67 -14.69 -7.81
CA ARG A 322 -27.84 -15.33 -7.18
C ARG A 322 -28.57 -16.26 -8.15
N GLN A 323 -28.84 -15.80 -9.37
CA GLN A 323 -29.50 -16.62 -10.40
C GLN A 323 -28.71 -17.89 -10.71
N THR A 324 -27.38 -17.80 -10.73
CA THR A 324 -26.49 -18.92 -10.99
C THR A 324 -26.38 -19.91 -9.81
N LEU A 325 -26.56 -19.44 -8.57
CA LEU A 325 -26.47 -20.31 -7.39
C LEU A 325 -27.84 -20.79 -6.88
N ASP A 326 -28.94 -20.50 -7.58
CA ASP A 326 -30.30 -20.81 -7.13
C ASP A 326 -30.55 -22.32 -6.97
N ASP A 327 -29.88 -23.17 -7.74
CA ASP A 327 -29.95 -24.63 -7.63
C ASP A 327 -28.80 -25.26 -6.82
N GLY A 328 -27.86 -24.43 -6.35
CA GLY A 328 -26.69 -24.80 -5.56
C GLY A 328 -25.61 -25.57 -6.32
N ARG A 329 -25.57 -25.51 -7.67
CA ARG A 329 -24.52 -26.14 -8.48
C ARG A 329 -24.09 -25.24 -9.62
N LEU A 330 -22.79 -25.21 -9.91
CA LEU A 330 -22.28 -24.46 -11.06
C LEU A 330 -22.20 -25.36 -12.30
N THR A 331 -23.06 -25.11 -13.29
CA THR A 331 -23.02 -25.80 -14.60
C THR A 331 -22.07 -25.12 -15.58
N PRO A 332 -21.56 -25.83 -16.62
CA PRO A 332 -20.73 -25.20 -17.66
C PRO A 332 -21.43 -24.04 -18.39
N GLU A 333 -22.75 -24.15 -18.59
CA GLU A 333 -23.57 -23.09 -19.19
C GLU A 333 -23.61 -21.84 -18.30
N GLU A 334 -23.73 -22.02 -17.00
CA GLU A 334 -23.71 -20.93 -16.01
C GLU A 334 -22.33 -20.29 -15.85
N THR A 335 -21.26 -21.08 -15.84
CA THR A 335 -19.88 -20.57 -15.88
C THR A 335 -19.67 -19.71 -17.13
N THR A 336 -20.17 -20.15 -18.29
CA THR A 336 -20.08 -19.38 -19.53
C THR A 336 -20.86 -18.07 -19.45
N LEU A 337 -22.05 -18.10 -18.85
CA LEU A 337 -22.86 -16.90 -18.62
C LEU A 337 -22.16 -15.93 -17.66
N LEU A 338 -21.66 -16.40 -16.52
CA LEU A 338 -20.92 -15.59 -15.54
C LEU A 338 -19.70 -14.94 -16.18
N MET A 339 -18.91 -15.70 -16.93
CA MET A 339 -17.75 -15.18 -17.66
C MET A 339 -18.15 -14.04 -18.58
N HIS A 340 -19.21 -14.23 -19.38
CA HIS A 340 -19.72 -13.18 -20.26
C HIS A 340 -20.19 -11.93 -19.49
N GLU A 341 -20.94 -12.09 -18.41
CA GLU A 341 -21.46 -10.98 -17.61
C GLU A 341 -20.35 -10.19 -16.89
N PHE A 342 -19.33 -10.90 -16.39
CA PHE A 342 -18.18 -10.29 -15.73
C PHE A 342 -17.27 -9.58 -16.74
N ASP A 343 -17.02 -10.22 -17.89
CA ASP A 343 -16.25 -9.63 -18.98
C ASP A 343 -16.93 -8.36 -19.52
N GLU A 344 -18.26 -8.35 -19.67
CA GLU A 344 -18.99 -7.16 -20.11
C GLU A 344 -18.89 -5.98 -19.11
N VAL A 345 -18.78 -6.29 -17.82
CA VAL A 345 -18.58 -5.27 -16.77
C VAL A 345 -17.17 -4.69 -16.85
N LEU A 346 -16.16 -5.56 -17.00
CA LEU A 346 -14.74 -5.18 -17.05
C LEU A 346 -14.33 -4.55 -18.38
N HIS A 347 -14.96 -4.95 -19.48
CA HIS A 347 -14.68 -4.53 -20.85
C HIS A 347 -15.92 -3.90 -21.51
N PRO A 348 -16.33 -2.69 -21.08
CA PRO A 348 -17.56 -2.02 -21.52
C PRO A 348 -17.63 -1.64 -23.01
N VAL A 349 -16.49 -1.62 -23.71
CA VAL A 349 -16.44 -1.15 -25.09
C VAL A 349 -16.60 -2.32 -26.05
N LYS A 350 -17.63 -2.23 -26.89
CA LYS A 350 -17.89 -3.18 -27.96
C LYS A 350 -17.46 -2.56 -29.30
N PRO A 351 -16.85 -3.35 -30.22
CA PRO A 351 -16.54 -2.86 -31.56
C PRO A 351 -17.80 -2.30 -32.23
N SER A 352 -17.79 -1.00 -32.54
CA SER A 352 -18.95 -0.33 -33.14
C SER A 352 -18.76 -0.20 -34.66
N PRO A 353 -19.78 -0.52 -35.48
CA PRO A 353 -19.70 -0.48 -36.95
C PRO A 353 -19.61 0.95 -37.55
N GLY A 354 -19.58 1.99 -36.70
CA GLY A 354 -19.33 3.37 -37.12
C GLY A 354 -20.05 4.41 -36.25
N VAL A 355 -19.43 5.56 -36.04
CA VAL A 355 -19.96 6.68 -35.24
C VAL A 355 -20.55 7.75 -36.17
N ASN A 356 -21.81 8.13 -35.96
CA ASN A 356 -22.45 9.24 -36.67
C ASN A 356 -22.66 10.43 -35.73
N LEU A 357 -21.81 11.44 -35.83
CA LEU A 357 -21.85 12.57 -34.90
C LEU A 357 -22.93 13.61 -35.22
N ARG A 358 -23.41 13.72 -36.47
CA ARG A 358 -24.32 14.80 -36.85
C ARG A 358 -25.64 14.71 -36.09
N GLY A 359 -25.92 15.73 -35.28
CA GLY A 359 -27.15 15.84 -34.51
C GLY A 359 -27.20 14.93 -33.27
N HIS A 360 -26.16 14.14 -33.01
CA HIS A 360 -26.08 13.26 -31.86
C HIS A 360 -25.28 13.90 -30.74
N THR A 361 -25.61 13.53 -29.51
CA THR A 361 -25.00 14.04 -28.29
C THR A 361 -23.81 13.22 -27.86
N PHE A 362 -22.78 13.87 -27.32
CA PHE A 362 -21.59 13.16 -26.84
C PHE A 362 -21.04 13.71 -25.52
N CYS A 363 -20.32 12.85 -24.80
CA CYS A 363 -19.55 13.21 -23.62
C CYS A 363 -18.16 12.56 -23.71
N LEU A 364 -17.16 13.22 -23.12
CA LEU A 364 -15.79 12.70 -23.03
C LEU A 364 -15.51 12.22 -21.59
N THR A 365 -14.65 11.22 -21.45
CA THR A 365 -14.04 10.81 -20.16
C THR A 365 -12.65 10.23 -20.39
N GLY A 366 -11.77 10.27 -19.38
CA GLY A 366 -10.37 9.85 -19.53
C GLY A 366 -9.44 10.90 -20.18
N ASP A 367 -8.17 10.52 -20.29
CA ASP A 367 -7.10 11.26 -20.96
C ASP A 367 -6.90 10.68 -22.36
N PHE A 368 -6.75 11.53 -23.38
CA PHE A 368 -6.63 11.12 -24.77
C PHE A 368 -5.18 11.25 -25.23
N SER A 369 -4.64 10.20 -25.85
CA SER A 369 -3.32 10.19 -26.47
C SER A 369 -3.25 10.98 -27.79
N CYS A 370 -4.38 11.07 -28.50
CA CYS A 370 -4.50 11.75 -29.79
C CYS A 370 -4.51 13.29 -29.70
N GLY A 371 -4.60 13.84 -28.50
CA GLY A 371 -4.59 15.29 -28.27
C GLY A 371 -5.21 15.67 -26.92
N SER A 372 -5.14 16.95 -26.59
CA SER A 372 -5.82 17.45 -25.39
C SER A 372 -7.33 17.26 -25.52
N ARG A 373 -8.00 17.08 -24.37
CA ARG A 373 -9.45 16.92 -24.30
C ARG A 373 -10.22 18.03 -25.03
N SER A 374 -9.71 19.25 -25.00
CA SER A 374 -10.31 20.40 -25.69
C SER A 374 -10.19 20.30 -27.21
N GLU A 375 -9.10 19.75 -27.73
CA GLU A 375 -8.90 19.54 -29.17
C GLU A 375 -9.81 18.43 -29.69
N VAL A 376 -9.89 17.30 -28.98
CA VAL A 376 -10.80 16.21 -29.30
C VAL A 376 -12.25 16.70 -29.31
N GLU A 377 -12.63 17.48 -28.29
CA GLU A 377 -13.96 18.09 -28.21
C GLU A 377 -14.27 19.00 -29.40
N ALA A 378 -13.33 19.86 -29.79
CA ALA A 378 -13.51 20.77 -30.92
C ALA A 378 -13.73 20.02 -32.24
N LEU A 379 -12.99 18.92 -32.46
CA LEU A 379 -13.14 18.08 -33.65
C LEU A 379 -14.51 17.38 -33.70
N LEU A 380 -14.98 16.85 -32.56
CA LEU A 380 -16.30 16.23 -32.47
C LEU A 380 -17.44 17.22 -32.74
N ILE A 381 -17.31 18.45 -32.24
CA ILE A 381 -18.26 19.54 -32.51
C ILE A 381 -18.23 19.94 -33.98
N GLN A 382 -17.04 20.03 -34.60
CA GLN A 382 -16.89 20.35 -36.02
C GLN A 382 -17.60 19.34 -36.93
N GLN A 383 -17.69 18.08 -36.50
CA GLN A 383 -18.41 17.03 -37.23
C GLN A 383 -19.93 17.00 -36.92
N GLY A 384 -20.43 17.96 -36.13
CA GLY A 384 -21.85 18.14 -35.86
C GLY A 384 -22.34 17.48 -34.56
N GLY A 385 -21.43 17.04 -33.70
CA GLY A 385 -21.74 16.49 -32.38
C GLY A 385 -22.17 17.56 -31.37
N ILE A 386 -23.09 17.19 -30.47
CA ILE A 386 -23.64 18.07 -29.43
C ILE A 386 -23.07 17.68 -28.07
N LYS A 387 -22.15 18.47 -27.54
CA LYS A 387 -21.52 18.20 -26.23
C LYS A 387 -22.53 18.18 -25.09
N LYS A 388 -22.37 17.22 -24.16
CA LYS A 388 -22.99 17.17 -22.84
C LYS A 388 -21.92 17.10 -21.74
N SER A 389 -22.25 17.62 -20.55
CA SER A 389 -21.35 17.63 -19.39
C SER A 389 -21.27 16.29 -18.66
N GLY A 390 -22.31 15.46 -18.77
CA GLY A 390 -22.43 14.18 -18.08
C GLY A 390 -23.23 13.15 -18.86
N VAL A 391 -23.36 11.98 -18.26
CA VAL A 391 -24.02 10.80 -18.84
C VAL A 391 -25.47 10.77 -18.39
N SER A 392 -26.38 10.64 -19.36
CA SER A 392 -27.83 10.64 -19.15
C SER A 392 -28.50 9.70 -20.15
N SER A 393 -29.78 9.35 -19.95
CA SER A 393 -30.54 8.51 -20.88
C SER A 393 -30.69 9.10 -22.29
N LYS A 394 -30.39 10.39 -22.47
CA LYS A 394 -30.41 11.08 -23.77
C LYS A 394 -29.02 11.16 -24.43
N LEU A 395 -27.98 10.59 -23.81
CA LEU A 395 -26.64 10.60 -24.36
C LEU A 395 -26.51 9.52 -25.42
N ASP A 396 -26.01 9.88 -26.60
CA ASP A 396 -25.80 8.92 -27.70
C ASP A 396 -24.40 8.29 -27.60
N TYR A 397 -23.36 9.09 -27.36
CA TYR A 397 -21.97 8.62 -27.34
C TYR A 397 -21.21 9.04 -26.07
N LEU A 398 -20.58 8.08 -25.40
CA LEU A 398 -19.54 8.33 -24.41
C LEU A 398 -18.19 7.92 -25.00
N PHE A 399 -17.34 8.90 -25.32
CA PHE A 399 -15.98 8.63 -25.77
C PHE A 399 -15.03 8.54 -24.58
N VAL A 400 -14.22 7.49 -24.57
CA VAL A 400 -13.30 7.18 -23.48
C VAL A 400 -11.85 7.23 -23.98
N GLY A 401 -11.09 8.19 -23.46
CA GLY A 401 -9.64 8.31 -23.68
C GLY A 401 -8.86 7.29 -22.87
N GLY A 402 -7.86 6.66 -23.49
CA GLY A 402 -6.98 5.68 -22.84
C GLY A 402 -7.56 4.27 -22.63
N LEU A 403 -8.83 4.04 -22.91
CA LEU A 403 -9.45 2.71 -22.85
C LEU A 403 -9.03 1.90 -24.10
N GLY A 404 -8.30 0.81 -23.89
CA GLY A 404 -7.69 0.00 -24.96
C GLY A 404 -6.19 0.22 -25.20
N SER A 405 -5.49 1.01 -24.37
CA SER A 405 -4.02 0.93 -24.30
C SER A 405 -3.60 -0.29 -23.46
N GLU A 406 -2.49 -0.97 -23.79
CA GLU A 406 -1.96 -2.10 -22.98
C GLU A 406 -1.83 -1.71 -21.48
N ALA A 407 -1.60 -0.41 -21.21
CA ALA A 407 -1.49 0.15 -19.86
C ALA A 407 -2.82 0.36 -19.10
N TRP A 408 -3.99 0.08 -19.69
CA TRP A 408 -5.31 0.20 -19.03
C TRP A 408 -5.92 -1.15 -18.65
N ALA A 409 -5.26 -2.29 -18.87
CA ALA A 409 -5.79 -3.60 -18.49
C ALA A 409 -6.25 -3.69 -17.01
N TYR A 410 -5.82 -2.74 -16.17
CA TYR A 410 -6.12 -2.66 -14.75
C TYR A 410 -6.85 -1.37 -14.31
N GLY A 411 -7.39 -0.56 -15.23
CA GLY A 411 -8.07 0.69 -14.88
C GLY A 411 -9.37 0.47 -14.11
N ASN A 412 -9.62 1.29 -13.07
CA ASN A 412 -10.90 1.31 -12.34
C ASN A 412 -12.02 1.88 -13.22
N LEU A 413 -13.24 1.37 -13.09
CA LEU A 413 -14.42 1.86 -13.79
C LEU A 413 -14.72 3.30 -13.37
N GLY A 414 -14.42 4.26 -14.25
CA GLY A 414 -14.72 5.66 -13.98
C GLY A 414 -16.23 5.87 -13.83
N GLY A 415 -16.67 6.73 -12.91
CA GLY A 415 -18.10 6.92 -12.62
C GLY A 415 -19.01 7.29 -13.81
N LYS A 416 -18.44 7.86 -14.88
CA LYS A 416 -19.19 8.10 -16.14
C LYS A 416 -19.40 6.82 -16.95
N ILE A 417 -18.44 5.91 -16.95
CA ILE A 417 -18.50 4.61 -17.63
C ILE A 417 -19.52 3.73 -16.92
N ALA A 418 -19.41 3.61 -15.59
CA ALA A 418 -20.39 2.90 -14.76
C ALA A 418 -21.82 3.38 -15.01
N ARG A 419 -22.02 4.71 -15.06
CA ARG A 419 -23.32 5.30 -15.37
C ARG A 419 -23.81 5.00 -16.80
N ALA A 420 -22.90 4.88 -17.78
CA ALA A 420 -23.27 4.54 -19.15
C ALA A 420 -23.71 3.07 -19.26
N GLN A 421 -22.97 2.14 -18.66
CA GLN A 421 -23.37 0.72 -18.60
C GLN A 421 -24.69 0.52 -17.85
N GLU A 422 -24.89 1.21 -16.72
CA GLU A 422 -26.17 1.18 -15.99
C GLU A 422 -27.35 1.63 -16.86
N LEU A 423 -27.14 2.60 -17.77
CA LEU A 423 -28.16 3.04 -18.71
C LEU A 423 -28.36 2.03 -19.85
N GLN A 424 -27.30 1.37 -20.33
CA GLN A 424 -27.40 0.29 -21.32
C GLN A 424 -28.23 -0.88 -20.78
N GLU A 425 -28.02 -1.28 -19.51
CA GLU A 425 -28.84 -2.28 -18.81
C GLU A 425 -30.33 -1.88 -18.73
N LYS A 426 -30.60 -0.57 -18.65
CA LYS A 426 -31.96 -0.01 -18.67
C LYS A 426 -32.52 0.15 -20.09
N GLY A 427 -31.83 -0.35 -21.12
CA GLY A 427 -32.24 -0.29 -22.52
C GLY A 427 -32.01 1.06 -23.20
N CYS A 428 -31.20 1.96 -22.62
CA CYS A 428 -30.86 3.22 -23.26
C CYS A 428 -29.82 3.00 -24.38
N PRO A 429 -29.87 3.76 -25.48
CA PRO A 429 -29.04 3.52 -26.67
C PRO A 429 -27.60 4.06 -26.55
N VAL A 430 -27.15 4.44 -25.35
CA VAL A 430 -25.82 5.06 -25.17
C VAL A 430 -24.73 4.08 -25.62
N GLN A 431 -23.83 4.54 -26.48
CA GLN A 431 -22.70 3.77 -26.98
C GLN A 431 -21.41 4.26 -26.31
N ILE A 432 -20.63 3.34 -25.76
CA ILE A 432 -19.31 3.62 -25.18
C ILE A 432 -18.27 3.31 -26.26
N ILE A 433 -17.48 4.31 -26.64
CA ILE A 433 -16.54 4.23 -27.77
C ILE A 433 -15.12 4.48 -27.26
N SER A 434 -14.18 3.60 -27.63
CA SER A 434 -12.76 3.74 -27.28
C SER A 434 -12.08 4.84 -28.10
N GLU A 435 -10.94 5.32 -27.62
CA GLU A 435 -10.08 6.21 -28.37
C GLU A 435 -9.51 5.58 -29.65
N ALA A 436 -9.25 4.27 -29.64
CA ALA A 436 -8.76 3.55 -30.81
C ALA A 436 -9.80 3.57 -31.94
N ASP A 437 -11.07 3.28 -31.61
CA ASP A 437 -12.18 3.35 -32.58
C ASP A 437 -12.45 4.78 -33.04
N LEU A 438 -12.33 5.74 -32.11
CA LEU A 438 -12.43 7.17 -32.42
C LEU A 438 -11.39 7.59 -33.48
N SER A 439 -10.16 7.13 -33.32
CA SER A 439 -9.02 7.48 -34.18
C SER A 439 -9.09 6.81 -35.56
N GLN A 440 -9.71 5.63 -35.64
CA GLN A 440 -9.95 4.97 -36.93
C GLN A 440 -11.06 5.65 -37.75
N GLN A 441 -12.04 6.26 -37.06
CA GLN A 441 -13.25 6.79 -37.70
C GLN A 441 -13.18 8.31 -37.94
N LEU A 442 -12.42 9.03 -37.12
CA LEU A 442 -12.11 10.43 -37.30
C LEU A 442 -10.64 10.49 -37.72
N LEU A 443 -10.34 10.96 -38.93
CA LEU A 443 -8.96 11.23 -39.38
C LEU A 443 -8.32 12.32 -38.51
N LEU A 444 -7.97 11.98 -37.26
CA LEU A 444 -7.39 12.91 -36.29
C LEU A 444 -5.98 13.30 -36.78
N PRO A 445 -5.61 14.59 -36.77
CA PRO A 445 -4.32 15.04 -37.26
C PRO A 445 -3.20 14.51 -36.36
N GLY A 446 -2.46 13.50 -36.83
CA GLY A 446 -1.34 12.91 -36.09
C GLY A 446 -0.91 11.52 -36.55
N GLN A 447 -1.76 10.76 -37.27
CA GLN A 447 -1.38 9.47 -37.83
C GLN A 447 -1.12 9.56 -39.34
N SER A 448 0.06 10.06 -39.70
CA SER A 448 0.70 9.67 -40.95
C SER A 448 1.26 8.26 -40.75
N HIS A 449 0.75 7.29 -41.52
CA HIS A 449 1.29 5.94 -41.63
C HIS A 449 2.83 5.93 -41.58
N ARG A 450 3.38 5.20 -40.62
CA ARG A 450 4.74 4.66 -40.69
C ARG A 450 4.69 3.18 -40.36
#